data_AF-A0A662AWU8-F1
#
_entry.id   AF-A0A662AWU8-F1
#
_cell.length_a   1.000
_cell.length_b   1.000
_cell.length_c   1.000
_cell.angle_alpha   90.00
_cell.angle_beta   90.00
_cell.angle_gamma   90.00
#
_symmetry.space_group_name_H-M   'P 1'
#
loop_
_entity.id
_entity.type
_entity.pdbx_description
1 polymer ?
#
loop_
_entity_poly.entity_id
_entity_poly.type
_entity_poly.pdbx_seq_one_letter_code
_entity_poly.pdbx_strand_id
1 'polypeptide(L)'
;MKLLVTFLVLLFSVSWFGNDFTIVESTSQKYAGGREKSGYGTRYNIKLFAQKSSKKLKIDQLWVGKEYFDVKPIRDPKRRNDHEFSKNDTIYLYIKHHIHTDEEMKKAQNEKKTVNPPYNYQGVALIGYKLRNKRKYKVIEKFTELKKIFYP
;
A
#
# COMPACT_ATOMS: atom_id res chain seq x y z
N MET A 1 -44.79 -23.50 32.60
CA MET A 1 -43.65 -22.56 32.51
C MET A 1 -42.72 -23.01 31.39
N LYS A 2 -42.69 -22.27 30.28
CA LYS A 2 -41.86 -22.53 29.10
C LYS A 2 -40.45 -22.04 29.39
N LEU A 3 -39.53 -22.94 29.74
CA LEU A 3 -38.13 -22.59 29.99
C LEU A 3 -37.36 -22.62 28.68
N LEU A 4 -37.17 -21.43 28.11
CA LEU A 4 -36.06 -20.98 27.27
C LEU A 4 -35.25 -22.07 26.52
N VAL A 5 -35.73 -22.45 25.35
CA VAL A 5 -34.87 -22.87 24.23
C VAL A 5 -34.28 -21.60 23.62
N THR A 6 -33.14 -21.14 24.10
CA THR A 6 -32.37 -20.07 23.45
C THR A 6 -30.89 -20.21 23.74
N PHE A 7 -30.38 -21.43 23.50
CA PHE A 7 -28.95 -21.72 23.57
C PHE A 7 -28.27 -21.22 22.30
N LEU A 8 -27.83 -19.96 22.35
CA LEU A 8 -26.51 -19.53 21.87
C LEU A 8 -26.10 -19.95 20.44
N VAL A 9 -26.84 -19.50 19.41
CA VAL A 9 -26.37 -19.48 17.99
C VAL A 9 -25.37 -18.31 17.75
N LEU A 10 -24.76 -17.75 18.80
CA LEU A 10 -24.13 -16.43 18.76
C LEU A 10 -22.59 -16.41 18.68
N LEU A 11 -21.89 -17.55 18.50
CA LEU A 11 -20.41 -17.56 18.60
C LEU A 11 -19.63 -18.21 17.45
N PHE A 12 -20.24 -18.47 16.29
CA PHE A 12 -19.47 -18.93 15.12
C PHE A 12 -19.86 -18.23 13.81
N SER A 13 -20.15 -16.93 13.86
CA SER A 13 -19.80 -16.06 12.72
C SER A 13 -18.29 -15.80 12.74
N VAL A 14 -17.49 -16.87 12.73
CA VAL A 14 -16.08 -16.80 12.33
C VAL A 14 -16.14 -16.24 10.94
N SER A 15 -15.81 -14.96 10.86
CA SER A 15 -15.88 -14.14 9.66
C SER A 15 -14.85 -14.67 8.69
N TRP A 16 -15.17 -15.78 8.01
CA TRP A 16 -14.44 -16.35 6.89
C TRP A 16 -14.64 -15.48 5.65
N PHE A 17 -14.73 -14.16 5.82
CA PHE A 17 -14.48 -13.21 4.76
C PHE A 17 -12.99 -13.29 4.47
N GLY A 18 -12.62 -14.22 3.59
CA GLY A 18 -11.25 -14.41 3.15
C GLY A 18 -10.65 -13.07 2.74
N ASN A 19 -9.51 -12.72 3.33
CA ASN A 19 -8.76 -11.52 2.98
C ASN A 19 -8.47 -11.51 1.47
N ASP A 20 -8.59 -10.37 0.79
CA ASP A 20 -8.25 -10.32 -0.65
C ASP A 20 -6.72 -10.47 -0.87
N PHE A 21 -5.96 -10.01 0.12
CA PHE A 21 -4.52 -10.19 0.28
C PHE A 21 -4.13 -9.92 1.74
N THR A 22 -2.95 -10.39 2.14
CA THR A 22 -2.36 -10.11 3.46
C THR A 22 -1.19 -9.17 3.30
N ILE A 23 -1.07 -8.18 4.19
CA ILE A 23 0.13 -7.33 4.26
C ILE A 23 1.13 -8.10 5.12
N VAL A 24 2.24 -8.52 4.52
CA VAL A 24 3.29 -9.31 5.18
C VAL A 24 4.29 -8.38 5.85
N GLU A 25 4.64 -7.30 5.17
CA GLU A 25 5.60 -6.33 5.63
C GLU A 25 5.31 -4.96 5.01
N SER A 26 5.49 -3.90 5.79
CA SER A 26 5.42 -2.51 5.34
C SER A 26 6.63 -1.78 5.93
N THR A 27 7.55 -1.32 5.09
CA THR A 27 8.73 -0.55 5.51
C THR A 27 8.73 0.85 4.93
N SER A 28 9.33 1.77 5.66
CA SER A 28 9.67 3.11 5.19
C SER A 28 11.16 3.35 5.38
N GLN A 29 11.82 3.97 4.40
CA GLN A 29 13.24 4.27 4.47
C GLN A 29 13.53 5.65 3.92
N LYS A 30 14.01 6.55 4.78
CA LYS A 30 14.48 7.87 4.37
C LYS A 30 15.80 7.74 3.61
N TYR A 31 15.99 8.55 2.58
CA TYR A 31 17.25 8.67 1.86
C TYR A 31 17.59 10.13 1.57
N ALA A 32 18.88 10.42 1.44
CA ALA A 32 19.38 11.69 0.92
C ALA A 32 20.39 11.41 -0.20
N GLY A 33 20.35 12.21 -1.27
CA GLY A 33 21.38 12.19 -2.30
C GLY A 33 22.65 12.89 -1.83
N GLY A 34 23.80 12.52 -2.41
CA GLY A 34 25.11 13.03 -2.00
C GLY A 34 25.44 14.43 -2.52
N ARG A 35 24.77 14.89 -3.59
CA ARG A 35 24.98 16.22 -4.16
C ARG A 35 23.90 17.20 -3.72
N GLU A 36 24.25 18.49 -3.68
CA GLU A 36 23.41 19.59 -3.19
C GLU A 36 22.02 19.69 -3.86
N LYS A 37 21.91 19.25 -5.12
CA LYS A 37 20.66 19.22 -5.90
C LYS A 37 19.99 17.85 -6.00
N SER A 38 20.59 16.81 -5.43
CA SER A 38 20.08 15.43 -5.57
C SER A 38 18.83 15.16 -4.75
N GLY A 39 18.40 16.09 -3.90
CA GLY A 39 17.18 15.96 -3.11
C GLY A 39 17.26 14.88 -2.03
N TYR A 40 16.12 14.64 -1.41
CA TYR A 40 15.94 13.62 -0.38
C TYR A 40 14.57 12.97 -0.56
N GLY A 41 14.26 11.94 0.21
CA GLY A 41 12.95 11.34 0.10
C GLY A 41 12.74 10.14 1.00
N THR A 42 11.64 9.45 0.76
CA THR A 42 11.28 8.23 1.45
C THR A 42 10.94 7.14 0.44
N ARG A 43 11.46 5.95 0.67
CA ARG A 43 11.08 4.73 -0.05
C ARG A 43 10.10 3.97 0.82
N TYR A 44 8.95 3.62 0.25
CA TYR A 44 8.01 2.71 0.88
C TYR A 44 8.07 1.39 0.14
N ASN A 45 8.24 0.30 0.90
CA ASN A 45 8.15 -1.06 0.35
C ASN A 45 7.07 -1.80 1.11
N ILE A 46 6.05 -2.27 0.39
CA ILE A 46 4.95 -3.02 0.97
C ILE A 46 4.94 -4.40 0.33
N LYS A 47 5.19 -5.43 1.13
CA LYS A 47 5.15 -6.84 0.71
C LYS A 47 3.78 -7.41 1.03
N LEU A 48 3.13 -7.96 0.02
CA LEU A 48 1.79 -8.53 0.12
C LEU A 48 1.80 -10.00 -0.28
N PHE A 49 0.97 -10.79 0.37
CA PHE A 49 0.64 -12.15 -0.05
C PHE A 49 -0.74 -12.13 -0.71
N ALA A 50 -0.80 -12.35 -2.02
CA ALA A 50 -2.01 -12.22 -2.80
C ALA A 50 -2.91 -13.45 -2.64
N GLN A 51 -4.16 -13.31 -2.21
CA GLN A 51 -5.09 -14.45 -2.11
C GLN A 51 -5.93 -14.64 -3.39
N LYS A 52 -5.74 -13.76 -4.37
CA LYS A 52 -6.39 -13.74 -5.69
C LYS A 52 -5.35 -13.31 -6.75
N SER A 53 -5.52 -13.72 -7.99
CA SER A 53 -4.66 -13.31 -9.11
C SER A 53 -4.96 -11.88 -9.59
N SER A 54 -4.03 -11.30 -10.36
CA SER A 54 -4.13 -9.97 -10.99
C SER A 54 -5.37 -9.81 -11.88
N LYS A 55 -5.87 -10.92 -12.47
CA LYS A 55 -7.13 -10.95 -13.24
C LYS A 55 -8.35 -10.56 -12.39
N LYS A 56 -8.33 -10.84 -11.09
CA LYS A 56 -9.44 -10.60 -10.14
C LYS A 56 -9.14 -9.48 -9.16
N LEU A 57 -7.88 -9.24 -8.83
CA LEU A 57 -7.41 -8.26 -7.86
C LEU A 57 -6.48 -7.25 -8.54
N LYS A 58 -6.88 -5.98 -8.61
CA LYS A 58 -6.05 -4.89 -9.12
C LYS A 58 -5.74 -3.93 -8.00
N ILE A 59 -4.50 -3.88 -7.54
CA ILE A 59 -4.04 -2.88 -6.56
C ILE A 59 -3.44 -1.74 -7.39
N ASP A 60 -3.99 -0.55 -7.24
CA ASP A 60 -3.72 0.58 -8.15
C ASP A 60 -3.52 1.92 -7.43
N GLN A 61 -3.87 2.01 -6.14
CA GLN A 61 -3.80 3.26 -5.39
C GLN A 61 -3.12 3.07 -4.03
N LEU A 62 -2.32 4.05 -3.63
CA LEU A 62 -1.77 4.15 -2.29
C LEU A 62 -1.85 5.60 -1.82
N TRP A 63 -2.37 5.80 -0.62
CA TRP A 63 -2.24 7.05 0.12
C TRP A 63 -1.27 6.86 1.27
N VAL A 64 -0.35 7.80 1.47
CA VAL A 64 0.51 7.87 2.66
C VAL A 64 0.32 9.25 3.29
N GLY A 65 -0.42 9.31 4.39
CA GLY A 65 -0.93 10.59 4.89
C GLY A 65 -1.78 11.30 3.84
N LYS A 66 -1.33 12.48 3.39
CA LYS A 66 -1.99 13.30 2.36
C LYS A 66 -1.49 13.03 0.93
N GLU A 67 -0.41 12.27 0.79
CA GLU A 67 0.23 12.01 -0.51
C GLU A 67 -0.48 10.86 -1.22
N TYR A 68 -0.71 11.01 -2.52
CA TYR A 68 -1.29 9.99 -3.40
C TYR A 68 -0.25 9.40 -4.35
N PHE A 69 -0.30 8.09 -4.55
CA PHE A 69 0.53 7.35 -5.48
C PHE A 69 -0.31 6.37 -6.30
N ASP A 70 -0.14 6.42 -7.63
CA ASP A 70 -0.51 5.30 -8.49
C ASP A 70 0.51 4.18 -8.28
N VAL A 71 0.03 2.98 -7.98
CA VAL A 71 0.89 1.82 -7.71
C VAL A 71 0.61 0.70 -8.68
N LYS A 72 1.64 -0.09 -8.99
CA LYS A 72 1.50 -1.35 -9.72
C LYS A 72 2.26 -2.42 -8.95
N PRO A 73 1.61 -3.51 -8.54
CA PRO A 73 2.28 -4.64 -7.97
C PRO A 73 3.34 -5.19 -8.91
N ILE A 74 4.43 -5.67 -8.33
CA ILE A 74 5.43 -6.47 -9.04
C ILE A 74 5.71 -7.73 -8.24
N ARG A 75 5.93 -8.86 -8.91
CA ARG A 75 6.26 -10.13 -8.25
C ARG A 75 7.75 -10.23 -7.93
N ASP A 76 8.59 -9.69 -8.81
CA ASP A 76 10.04 -9.68 -8.67
C ASP A 76 10.57 -8.24 -8.72
N PRO A 77 11.25 -7.77 -7.66
CA PRO A 77 11.89 -6.45 -7.64
C PRO A 77 12.89 -6.21 -8.78
N LYS A 78 13.44 -7.28 -9.37
CA LYS A 78 14.34 -7.24 -10.54
C LYS A 78 13.59 -7.10 -11.86
N ARG A 79 12.32 -7.52 -11.93
CA ARG A 79 11.48 -7.47 -13.15
C ARG A 79 10.30 -6.52 -12.95
N ARG A 80 10.60 -5.22 -12.92
CA ARG A 80 9.61 -4.17 -12.58
C ARG A 80 8.46 -4.02 -13.57
N ASN A 81 8.58 -4.58 -14.77
CA ASN A 81 7.53 -4.54 -15.79
C ASN A 81 6.55 -5.72 -15.70
N ASP A 82 6.85 -6.73 -14.86
CA ASP A 82 5.95 -7.86 -14.62
C ASP A 82 4.95 -7.51 -13.51
N HIS A 83 3.76 -7.09 -13.94
CA HIS A 83 2.64 -6.72 -13.07
C HIS A 83 1.61 -7.83 -12.91
N GLU A 84 1.79 -8.95 -13.61
CA GLU A 84 0.91 -10.10 -13.48
C GLU A 84 1.31 -10.94 -12.28
N PHE A 85 0.30 -11.44 -11.56
CA PHE A 85 0.53 -12.33 -10.42
C PHE A 85 -0.61 -13.31 -10.28
N SER A 86 -0.27 -14.49 -9.79
CA SER A 86 -1.20 -15.57 -9.48
C SER A 86 -1.67 -15.49 -8.04
N LYS A 87 -2.70 -16.28 -7.74
CA LYS A 87 -3.08 -16.53 -6.34
C LYS A 87 -1.89 -17.18 -5.62
N ASN A 88 -1.68 -16.77 -4.37
CA ASN A 88 -0.59 -17.18 -3.48
C ASN A 88 0.80 -16.64 -3.85
N ASP A 89 0.90 -15.73 -4.83
CA ASP A 89 2.16 -15.04 -5.08
C ASP A 89 2.45 -14.02 -3.97
N THR A 90 3.75 -13.84 -3.70
CA THR A 90 4.24 -12.67 -2.99
C THR A 90 4.46 -11.55 -4.01
N ILE A 91 3.86 -10.40 -3.74
CA ILE A 91 3.96 -9.21 -4.58
C ILE A 91 4.43 -8.02 -3.75
N TYR A 92 4.95 -7.01 -4.43
CA TYR A 92 5.55 -5.84 -3.82
C TYR A 92 4.98 -4.56 -4.42
N LEU A 93 4.71 -3.58 -3.57
CA LEU A 93 4.51 -2.19 -3.97
C LEU A 93 5.78 -1.42 -3.63
N TYR A 94 6.44 -0.87 -4.65
CA TYR A 94 7.65 -0.07 -4.51
C TYR A 94 7.35 1.39 -4.86
N ILE A 95 7.41 2.26 -3.86
CA ILE A 95 7.09 3.68 -4.02
C ILE A 95 8.32 4.50 -3.63
N LYS A 96 8.73 5.39 -4.53
CA LYS A 96 9.75 6.40 -4.25
C LYS A 96 9.07 7.76 -4.14
N HIS A 97 8.93 8.26 -2.92
CA HIS A 97 8.62 9.66 -2.72
C HIS A 97 9.93 10.44 -2.73
N HIS A 98 10.20 11.17 -3.79
CA HIS A 98 11.37 12.04 -3.92
C HIS A 98 10.96 13.49 -3.72
N ILE A 99 11.76 14.28 -3.03
CA ILE A 99 11.59 15.70 -2.80
C ILE A 99 12.83 16.39 -3.37
N HIS A 100 12.64 17.10 -4.48
CA HIS A 100 13.71 17.85 -5.12
C HIS A 100 14.09 19.09 -4.28
N THR A 101 15.38 19.41 -4.22
CA THR A 101 15.86 20.66 -3.60
C THR A 101 15.86 21.83 -4.58
N ASP A 102 15.93 21.56 -5.88
CA ASP A 102 15.87 22.55 -6.97
C ASP A 102 14.46 23.16 -7.10
N GLU A 103 14.35 24.48 -7.18
CA GLU A 103 13.08 25.21 -7.19
C GLU A 103 12.21 24.95 -8.42
N GLU A 104 12.81 24.78 -9.59
CA GLU A 104 12.06 24.49 -10.82
C GLU A 104 11.42 23.09 -10.74
N MET A 105 12.17 22.13 -10.22
CA MET A 105 11.70 20.76 -10.02
C MET A 105 10.67 20.66 -8.89
N LYS A 106 10.75 21.52 -7.86
CA LYS A 106 9.72 21.63 -6.82
C LYS A 106 8.39 22.10 -7.40
N LYS A 107 8.39 23.09 -8.30
CA LYS A 107 7.18 23.58 -8.97
C LYS A 107 6.52 22.47 -9.80
N ALA A 108 7.30 21.74 -10.60
CA ALA A 108 6.80 20.58 -11.36
C ALA A 108 6.27 19.45 -10.46
N GLN A 109 6.84 19.27 -9.26
CA GLN A 109 6.35 18.30 -8.30
C GLN A 109 5.05 18.73 -7.61
N ASN A 110 4.84 20.02 -7.38
CA ASN A 110 3.60 20.56 -6.79
C ASN A 110 2.39 20.42 -7.72
N GLU A 111 2.61 20.21 -9.03
CA GLU A 111 1.56 19.88 -9.99
C GLU A 111 1.09 18.42 -9.91
N LYS A 112 1.69 17.60 -9.04
CA LYS A 112 1.20 16.23 -8.79
C LYS A 112 -0.27 16.28 -8.39
N LYS A 113 -1.04 15.35 -8.97
CA LYS A 113 -2.47 15.20 -8.68
C LYS A 113 -2.70 15.08 -7.18
N THR A 114 -3.35 16.09 -6.61
CA THR A 114 -3.86 16.04 -5.24
C THR A 114 -5.13 15.21 -5.26
N VAL A 115 -5.02 13.91 -4.98
CA VAL A 115 -6.17 13.00 -4.88
C VAL A 115 -6.43 12.70 -3.41
N ASN A 116 -7.52 13.22 -2.88
CA ASN A 116 -7.92 12.95 -1.50
C ASN A 116 -8.28 11.46 -1.31
N PRO A 117 -8.00 10.89 -0.13
CA PRO A 117 -8.50 9.56 0.19
C PRO A 117 -10.04 9.55 0.20
N PRO A 118 -10.67 8.40 -0.09
CA PRO A 118 -12.13 8.27 -0.17
C PRO A 118 -12.84 8.51 1.17
N TYR A 119 -12.13 8.35 2.29
CA TYR A 119 -12.63 8.52 3.66
C TYR A 119 -11.45 8.69 4.62
N ASN A 120 -11.74 9.15 5.84
CA ASN A 120 -10.75 9.25 6.91
C ASN A 120 -10.43 7.86 7.47
N TYR A 121 -9.15 7.49 7.51
CA TYR A 121 -8.69 6.20 8.00
C TYR A 121 -7.74 6.37 9.18
N GLN A 122 -7.80 5.45 10.13
CA GLN A 122 -6.89 5.38 11.28
C GLN A 122 -5.72 4.47 10.90
N GLY A 123 -4.59 5.05 10.50
CA GLY A 123 -3.39 4.33 10.08
C GLY A 123 -2.41 5.25 9.35
N VAL A 124 -1.24 4.74 8.97
CA VAL A 124 -0.21 5.53 8.27
C VAL A 124 -0.40 5.58 6.76
N ALA A 125 -1.12 4.60 6.20
CA ALA A 125 -1.38 4.54 4.77
C ALA A 125 -2.67 3.76 4.43
N LEU A 126 -3.19 3.99 3.23
CA LEU A 126 -4.38 3.33 2.69
C LEU A 126 -4.07 2.75 1.31
N ILE A 127 -4.28 1.45 1.12
CA ILE A 127 -4.18 0.78 -0.18
C ILE A 127 -5.58 0.77 -0.81
N GLY A 128 -5.74 1.36 -1.99
CA GLY A 128 -6.92 1.21 -2.82
C GLY A 128 -6.73 0.10 -3.84
N TYR A 129 -7.76 -0.74 -4.00
CA TYR A 129 -7.73 -1.87 -4.93
C TYR A 129 -9.13 -2.19 -5.48
N LYS A 130 -9.19 -2.91 -6.59
CA LYS A 130 -10.43 -3.45 -7.18
C LYS A 130 -10.43 -4.96 -7.08
N LEU A 131 -11.49 -5.53 -6.52
CA LEU A 131 -11.77 -6.96 -6.56
C LEU A 131 -12.98 -7.20 -7.46
N ARG A 132 -12.78 -7.87 -8.60
CA ARG A 132 -13.85 -8.12 -9.59
C ARG A 132 -14.63 -6.82 -9.90
N ASN A 133 -13.89 -5.75 -10.21
CA ASN A 133 -14.38 -4.39 -10.47
C ASN A 133 -15.00 -3.63 -9.28
N LYS A 134 -15.14 -4.22 -8.09
CA LYS A 134 -15.58 -3.50 -6.90
C LYS A 134 -14.40 -2.85 -6.21
N ARG A 135 -14.45 -1.53 -6.05
CA ARG A 135 -13.44 -0.74 -5.32
C ARG A 135 -13.50 -1.10 -3.82
N LYS A 136 -12.34 -1.35 -3.24
CA LYS A 136 -12.13 -1.66 -1.84
C LYS A 136 -10.85 -0.99 -1.36
N TYR A 137 -10.67 -0.97 -0.06
CA TYR A 137 -9.55 -0.30 0.59
C TYR A 137 -9.04 -1.12 1.76
N LYS A 138 -7.73 -1.05 2.02
CA LYS A 138 -7.09 -1.71 3.16
C LYS A 138 -6.10 -0.78 3.83
N VAL A 139 -6.23 -0.61 5.13
CA VAL A 139 -5.36 0.25 5.93
C VAL A 139 -4.04 -0.44 6.22
N ILE A 140 -2.95 0.34 6.19
CA ILE A 140 -1.66 0.00 6.77
C ILE A 140 -1.56 0.76 8.09
N GLU A 141 -1.53 0.03 9.20
CA GLU A 141 -1.51 0.61 10.55
C GLU A 141 -0.19 1.34 10.84
N LYS A 142 0.94 0.73 10.44
CA LYS A 142 2.28 1.28 10.65
C LYS A 142 3.26 0.88 9.55
N PHE A 143 4.34 1.67 9.42
CA PHE A 143 5.54 1.29 8.69
C PHE A 143 6.64 0.96 9.69
N THR A 144 7.38 -0.11 9.44
CA THR A 144 8.67 -0.33 10.09
C THR A 144 9.69 0.63 9.49
N GLU A 145 10.18 1.58 10.29
CA GLU A 145 11.18 2.54 9.84
C GLU A 145 12.57 1.90 9.78
N LEU A 146 13.19 1.96 8.61
CA LEU A 146 14.55 1.50 8.38
C LEU A 146 15.54 2.64 8.53
N LYS A 147 16.81 2.30 8.82
CA LYS A 147 17.90 3.28 8.91
C LYS A 147 17.97 4.13 7.64
N LYS A 148 18.13 5.44 7.84
CA LYS A 148 18.33 6.40 6.76
C LYS A 148 19.61 6.07 6.00
N ILE A 149 19.54 6.17 4.68
CA ILE A 149 20.69 5.95 3.80
C ILE A 149 21.14 7.26 3.15
N PHE A 150 22.45 7.41 3.00
CA PHE A 150 23.07 8.50 2.27
C PHE A 150 23.68 7.90 1.01
N TYR A 151 23.23 8.37 -0.14
CA TYR A 151 23.83 8.01 -1.41
C TYR A 151 25.05 8.89 -1.66
N PRO A 152 26.18 8.32 -2.14
CA PRO A 152 27.31 9.12 -2.59
C PRO A 152 26.94 10.00 -3.79
#